data_AF-A0A9D8J246-F1
#
_entry.id   AF-A0A9D8J246-F1
#
_cell.length_a   1.000
_cell.length_b   1.000
_cell.length_c   1.000
_cell.angle_alpha   90.00
_cell.angle_beta   90.00
_cell.angle_gamma   90.00
#
_symmetry.space_group_name_H-M   'P 1'
#
loop_
_entity.id
_entity.type
_entity.pdbx_description
1 polymer ?
#
loop_
_entity_poly.entity_id
_entity_poly.type
_entity_poly.pdbx_seq_one_letter_code
_entity_poly.pdbx_strand_id
1 'polypeptide(L)'
;MCQSILQSTAFFSLLVGIDQDLAAEACTRGCRCCGGRLHRACYPRKPRGALCPLDPAYRRRWSFCCARCRRRTTPDSVRFLGRRVYLGVAVTLACALTSGLSLRRAGVLTTQLHVPLRTLQRWRRWWLVDFVETRFWRGQQALFMPPVAACRLPESLRSRFQSADQSAAWCDLLRFLAPLTSGTANTFDDGQ
;
A
#
# COMPACT_ATOMS: atom_id res chain seq x y z
N MET A 1 -17.30 11.78 1.59
CA MET A 1 -17.63 10.56 0.82
C MET A 1 -16.43 9.68 0.41
N CYS A 2 -15.18 9.96 0.81
CA CYS A 2 -14.07 9.02 0.54
C CYS A 2 -13.87 7.93 1.62
N GLN A 3 -14.59 7.99 2.75
CA GLN A 3 -14.48 7.03 3.85
C GLN A 3 -15.31 5.75 3.61
N SER A 4 -16.28 5.78 2.70
CA SER A 4 -17.11 4.62 2.34
C SER A 4 -16.26 3.43 1.89
N ILE A 5 -15.13 3.68 1.22
CA ILE A 5 -14.22 2.62 0.80
C ILE A 5 -13.65 1.82 1.98
N LEU A 6 -13.44 2.47 3.13
CA LEU A 6 -12.95 1.81 4.35
C LEU A 6 -14.04 1.03 5.08
N GLN A 7 -15.31 1.21 4.71
CA GLN A 7 -16.45 0.47 5.25
C GLN A 7 -16.90 -0.67 4.30
N SER A 8 -16.35 -0.75 3.09
CA SER A 8 -16.76 -1.70 2.07
C SER A 8 -16.06 -3.05 2.23
N THR A 9 -16.78 -4.05 2.74
CA THR A 9 -16.29 -5.44 2.80
C THR A 9 -15.96 -5.98 1.41
N ALA A 10 -16.79 -5.67 0.41
CA ALA A 10 -16.57 -6.11 -0.98
C ALA A 10 -15.24 -5.60 -1.54
N PHE A 11 -14.90 -4.33 -1.26
CA PHE A 11 -13.61 -3.77 -1.66
C PHE A 11 -12.45 -4.49 -0.99
N PHE A 12 -12.51 -4.74 0.32
CA PHE A 12 -11.42 -5.47 1.00
C PHE A 12 -11.30 -6.93 0.53
N SER A 13 -12.41 -7.59 0.19
CA SER A 13 -12.40 -8.92 -0.43
C SER A 13 -11.76 -8.90 -1.82
N LEU A 14 -12.05 -7.88 -2.63
CA LEU A 14 -11.40 -7.70 -3.93
C LEU A 14 -9.88 -7.56 -3.79
N LEU A 15 -9.40 -6.77 -2.82
CA LEU A 15 -7.96 -6.64 -2.55
C LEU A 15 -7.31 -7.96 -2.10
N VAL A 16 -8.06 -8.84 -1.42
CA VAL A 16 -7.58 -10.19 -1.07
C VAL A 16 -7.38 -11.03 -2.33
N GLY A 17 -8.34 -10.99 -3.27
CA GLY A 17 -8.22 -11.68 -4.56
C GLY A 17 -7.01 -11.20 -5.38
N ILE A 18 -6.83 -9.89 -5.52
CA ILE A 18 -5.68 -9.32 -6.26
C ILE A 18 -4.34 -9.80 -5.67
N ASP A 19 -4.20 -9.78 -4.34
CA ASP A 19 -2.98 -10.26 -3.70
C ASP A 19 -2.81 -11.80 -3.83
N GLN A 20 -3.90 -12.57 -3.92
CA GLN A 20 -3.83 -14.02 -4.19
C GLN A 20 -3.25 -14.27 -5.59
N ASP A 21 -3.71 -13.53 -6.58
CA ASP A 21 -3.22 -13.62 -7.96
C ASP A 21 -1.73 -13.25 -8.03
N LEU A 22 -1.32 -12.13 -7.42
CA LEU A 22 0.08 -11.72 -7.32
C LEU A 22 0.95 -12.79 -6.62
N ALA A 23 0.40 -13.44 -5.60
CA ALA A 23 1.11 -14.52 -4.89
C ALA A 23 1.21 -15.79 -5.74
N ALA A 24 0.17 -16.16 -6.48
CA ALA A 24 0.17 -17.32 -7.36
C ALA A 24 1.17 -17.11 -8.51
N GLU A 25 1.18 -15.91 -9.09
CA GLU A 25 2.12 -15.53 -10.13
C GLU A 25 3.56 -15.60 -9.62
N ALA A 26 3.85 -14.98 -8.48
CA ALA A 26 5.18 -15.05 -7.87
C ALA A 26 5.64 -16.49 -7.58
N CYS A 27 4.72 -17.35 -7.11
CA CYS A 27 4.99 -18.77 -6.87
C CYS A 27 5.37 -19.50 -8.17
N THR A 28 4.62 -19.24 -9.25
CA THR A 28 4.82 -19.82 -10.58
C THR A 28 6.14 -19.39 -11.21
N ARG A 29 6.52 -18.11 -11.08
CA ARG A 29 7.81 -17.58 -11.59
C ARG A 29 9.04 -18.19 -10.88
N GLY A 30 8.87 -18.75 -9.68
CA GLY A 30 9.97 -19.33 -8.90
C GLY A 30 10.91 -18.30 -8.26
N CYS A 31 11.98 -18.79 -7.63
CA CYS A 31 12.93 -17.92 -6.94
C CYS A 31 13.72 -17.04 -7.91
N ARG A 32 13.64 -15.72 -7.75
CA ARG A 32 14.39 -14.74 -8.57
C ARG A 32 15.92 -14.90 -8.54
N CYS A 33 16.46 -15.64 -7.57
CA CYS A 33 17.91 -15.81 -7.41
C CYS A 33 18.45 -17.11 -8.02
N CYS A 34 17.66 -18.20 -8.04
CA CYS A 34 18.16 -19.51 -8.48
C CYS A 34 17.13 -20.34 -9.27
N GLY A 35 15.98 -19.76 -9.61
CA GLY A 35 14.88 -20.44 -10.30
C GLY A 35 14.18 -21.53 -9.49
N GLY A 36 14.62 -21.82 -8.27
CA GLY A 36 14.07 -22.92 -7.47
C GLY A 36 12.61 -22.70 -7.07
N ARG A 37 11.87 -23.81 -6.91
CA ARG A 37 10.48 -23.83 -6.44
C ARG A 37 10.32 -23.04 -5.14
N LEU A 38 9.19 -22.34 -5.03
CA LEU A 38 8.80 -21.57 -3.86
C LEU A 38 7.82 -22.35 -2.99
N HIS A 39 8.13 -22.48 -1.70
CA HIS A 39 7.21 -23.01 -0.69
C HIS A 39 6.56 -21.88 0.08
N ARG A 40 5.27 -22.03 0.41
CA ARG A 40 4.52 -21.03 1.17
C ARG A 40 5.16 -20.80 2.53
N ALA A 41 5.45 -19.55 2.85
CA ALA A 41 6.07 -19.10 4.08
C ALA A 41 5.44 -17.76 4.54
N CYS A 42 4.11 -17.71 4.57
CA CYS A 42 3.34 -16.56 5.03
C CYS A 42 3.77 -16.12 6.43
N TYR A 43 3.73 -14.82 6.72
CA TYR A 43 4.01 -14.29 8.06
C TYR A 43 2.83 -13.49 8.61
N PRO A 44 2.64 -13.48 9.95
CA PRO A 44 1.48 -12.86 10.58
C PRO A 44 1.48 -11.33 10.40
N ARG A 45 0.27 -10.76 10.34
CA ARG A 45 0.00 -9.31 10.29
C ARG A 45 -1.10 -8.97 11.28
N LYS A 46 -1.10 -7.72 11.74
CA LYS A 46 -2.15 -7.12 12.58
C LYS A 46 -2.66 -5.85 11.91
N PRO A 47 -3.42 -5.97 10.80
CA PRO A 47 -3.83 -4.81 10.02
C PRO A 47 -4.76 -3.89 10.80
N ARG A 48 -4.66 -2.58 10.53
CA ARG A 48 -5.48 -1.51 11.11
C ARG A 48 -5.95 -0.56 10.01
N GLY A 49 -7.02 0.20 10.29
CA GLY A 49 -7.51 1.27 9.42
C GLY A 49 -8.64 0.86 8.46
N ALA A 50 -9.22 -0.34 8.64
CA ALA A 50 -10.54 -0.66 8.08
C ALA A 50 -11.62 -0.29 9.10
N LEU A 51 -12.76 0.17 8.59
CA LEU A 51 -13.97 0.50 9.36
C LEU A 51 -15.09 -0.54 9.15
N CYS A 52 -14.70 -1.73 8.67
CA CYS A 52 -15.55 -2.90 8.55
C CYS A 52 -14.79 -4.15 9.03
N PRO A 53 -15.49 -5.27 9.29
CA PRO A 53 -14.84 -6.55 9.51
C PRO A 53 -13.95 -6.93 8.31
N LEU A 54 -12.74 -7.40 8.60
CA LEU A 54 -11.79 -7.85 7.59
C LEU A 54 -11.78 -9.38 7.51
N ASP A 55 -11.64 -9.89 6.29
CA ASP A 55 -11.40 -11.31 6.04
C ASP A 55 -10.16 -11.81 6.84
N PRO A 56 -10.19 -13.01 7.44
CA PRO A 56 -9.04 -13.59 8.15
C PRO A 56 -7.73 -13.62 7.35
N ALA A 57 -7.77 -13.63 6.02
CA ALA A 57 -6.63 -13.52 5.12
C ALA A 57 -5.79 -12.25 5.37
N TYR A 58 -6.37 -11.19 5.92
CA TYR A 58 -5.64 -9.97 6.32
C TYR A 58 -4.67 -10.21 7.48
N ARG A 59 -4.87 -11.26 8.29
CA ARG A 59 -3.94 -11.63 9.38
C ARG A 59 -2.64 -12.26 8.88
N ARG A 60 -2.48 -12.44 7.57
CA ARG A 60 -1.28 -13.02 6.95
C ARG A 60 -0.86 -12.21 5.73
N ARG A 61 0.45 -12.00 5.58
CA ARG A 61 1.03 -11.57 4.31
C ARG A 61 1.54 -12.79 3.55
N TRP A 62 1.15 -12.90 2.28
CA TRP A 62 1.72 -13.91 1.39
C TRP A 62 3.21 -13.67 1.21
N SER A 63 3.96 -14.75 1.33
CA SER A 63 5.41 -14.79 1.24
C SER A 63 5.82 -16.24 1.07
N PHE A 64 7.00 -16.45 0.51
CA PHE A 64 7.51 -17.76 0.13
C PHE A 64 8.98 -17.91 0.52
N CYS A 65 9.42 -19.15 0.68
CA CYS A 65 10.82 -19.52 0.87
C CYS A 65 11.26 -20.43 -0.28
N CYS A 66 12.42 -20.17 -0.87
CA CYS A 66 12.96 -21.04 -1.91
C CYS A 66 13.38 -22.40 -1.34
N ALA A 67 13.00 -23.48 -2.03
CA ALA A 67 13.40 -24.84 -1.69
C ALA A 67 14.93 -25.04 -1.70
N ARG A 68 15.65 -24.32 -2.56
CA ARG A 68 17.10 -24.47 -2.78
C ARG A 68 17.91 -23.49 -1.95
N CYS A 69 17.82 -22.19 -2.24
CA CYS A 69 18.69 -21.18 -1.62
C CYS A 69 18.12 -20.59 -0.32
N ARG A 70 16.94 -21.05 0.13
CA ARG A 70 16.24 -20.59 1.34
C ARG A 70 15.92 -19.08 1.40
N ARG A 71 16.20 -18.33 0.33
CA ARG A 71 15.86 -16.90 0.25
C ARG A 71 14.34 -16.71 0.23
N ARG A 72 13.90 -15.63 0.88
CA ARG A 72 12.49 -15.25 0.95
C ARG A 72 12.08 -14.50 -0.32
N THR A 73 10.95 -14.87 -0.90
CA THR A 73 10.28 -14.13 -1.96
C THR A 73 8.97 -13.60 -1.39
N THR A 74 8.82 -12.29 -1.32
CA THR A 74 7.57 -11.68 -0.85
C THR A 74 6.94 -10.90 -2.00
N PRO A 75 5.79 -11.36 -2.52
CA PRO A 75 5.09 -10.68 -3.60
C PRO A 75 4.70 -9.25 -3.21
N ASP A 76 4.45 -8.46 -4.25
CA ASP A 76 3.80 -7.17 -4.13
C ASP A 76 2.40 -7.35 -3.52
N SER A 77 1.86 -6.29 -2.92
CA SER A 77 0.59 -6.32 -2.23
C SER A 77 -0.14 -4.99 -2.39
N VAL A 78 -1.42 -5.07 -2.75
CA VAL A 78 -2.35 -3.93 -2.74
C VAL A 78 -2.95 -3.70 -1.35
N ARG A 79 -2.82 -4.65 -0.42
CA ARG A 79 -3.36 -4.56 0.95
C ARG A 79 -2.43 -3.82 1.91
N PHE A 80 -1.11 -4.03 1.81
CA PHE A 80 -0.15 -3.56 2.81
C PHE A 80 0.85 -2.57 2.24
N LEU A 81 1.01 -1.40 2.86
CA LEU A 81 2.09 -0.47 2.48
C LEU A 81 3.38 -0.75 3.28
N GLY A 82 4.11 -1.77 2.84
CA GLY A 82 5.36 -2.22 3.44
C GLY A 82 5.18 -2.91 4.80
N ARG A 83 6.00 -2.53 5.79
CA ARG A 83 5.96 -3.10 7.16
C ARG A 83 4.90 -2.45 8.08
N ARG A 84 4.14 -1.47 7.58
CA ARG A 84 3.15 -0.74 8.38
C ARG A 84 2.01 -1.65 8.84
N VAL A 85 1.54 -1.46 10.07
CA VAL A 85 0.35 -2.15 10.57
C VAL A 85 -0.94 -1.59 9.97
N TYR A 86 -0.93 -0.38 9.42
CA TYR A 86 -2.10 0.19 8.76
C TYR A 86 -2.16 -0.23 7.28
N LEU A 87 -3.38 -0.48 6.79
CA LEU A 87 -3.64 -0.86 5.40
C LEU A 87 -3.22 0.25 4.43
N GLY A 88 -2.78 -0.13 3.23
CA GLY A 88 -2.29 0.82 2.23
C GLY A 88 -3.33 1.86 1.84
N VAL A 89 -4.58 1.43 1.65
CA VAL A 89 -5.72 2.33 1.38
C VAL A 89 -5.94 3.33 2.52
N ALA A 90 -5.85 2.89 3.78
CA ALA A 90 -6.10 3.75 4.94
C ALA A 90 -5.01 4.83 5.07
N VAL A 91 -3.74 4.45 4.90
CA VAL A 91 -2.61 5.40 4.91
C VAL A 91 -2.76 6.42 3.80
N THR A 92 -3.03 5.95 2.58
CA THR A 92 -3.13 6.80 1.38
C THR A 92 -4.32 7.76 1.49
N LEU A 93 -5.49 7.25 1.88
CA LEU A 93 -6.68 8.05 2.07
C LEU A 93 -6.51 9.10 3.18
N ALA A 94 -5.98 8.72 4.35
CA ALA A 94 -5.82 9.64 5.46
C ALA A 94 -4.85 10.80 5.11
N CYS A 95 -3.76 10.50 4.40
CA CYS A 95 -2.83 11.52 3.93
C CYS A 95 -3.40 12.38 2.80
N ALA A 96 -4.15 11.78 1.86
CA ALA A 96 -4.82 12.54 0.80
C ALA A 96 -5.84 13.50 1.40
N LEU A 97 -6.68 13.03 2.33
CA LEU A 97 -7.67 13.87 3.00
C LEU A 97 -7.03 14.98 3.81
N THR A 98 -5.86 14.77 4.42
CA THR A 98 -5.19 15.82 5.20
C THR A 98 -4.33 16.78 4.39
N SER A 99 -4.18 16.57 3.08
CA SER A 99 -3.43 17.47 2.19
C SER A 99 -4.09 18.86 2.17
N GLY A 100 -3.50 19.82 2.88
CA GLY A 100 -4.02 21.20 2.98
C GLY A 100 -5.08 21.42 4.08
N LEU A 101 -5.32 20.45 4.97
CA LEU A 101 -6.28 20.63 6.07
C LEU A 101 -5.68 21.29 7.31
N SER A 102 -6.48 22.11 7.99
CA SER A 102 -6.16 22.65 9.31
C SER A 102 -6.14 21.54 10.38
N LEU A 103 -5.40 21.76 11.47
CA LEU A 103 -5.24 20.82 12.59
C LEU A 103 -6.58 20.31 13.15
N ARG A 104 -7.62 21.15 13.13
CA ARG A 104 -8.99 20.79 13.56
C ARG A 104 -9.61 19.67 12.70
N ARG A 105 -9.47 19.73 11.38
CA ARG A 105 -10.01 18.69 10.48
C ARG A 105 -9.15 17.42 10.49
N ALA A 106 -7.86 17.55 10.77
CA ALA A 106 -7.01 16.39 11.04
C ALA A 106 -7.47 15.63 12.31
N GLY A 107 -7.90 16.35 13.36
CA GLY A 107 -8.46 15.76 14.58
C GLY A 107 -9.66 14.83 14.33
N VAL A 108 -10.61 15.26 13.49
CA VAL A 108 -11.79 14.43 13.14
C VAL A 108 -11.36 13.12 12.46
N LEU A 109 -10.40 13.18 11.53
CA LEU A 109 -9.88 12.00 10.85
C LEU A 109 -9.11 11.06 11.79
N THR A 110 -8.37 11.62 12.75
CA THR A 110 -7.66 10.81 13.75
C THR A 110 -8.61 9.99 14.61
N THR A 111 -9.74 10.58 15.02
CA THR A 111 -10.77 9.88 15.80
C THR A 111 -11.46 8.80 14.98
N GLN A 112 -11.92 9.13 13.78
CA GLN A 112 -12.66 8.18 12.93
C GLN A 112 -11.81 6.97 12.53
N LEU A 113 -10.53 7.19 12.18
CA LEU A 113 -9.62 6.14 11.73
C LEU A 113 -8.86 5.46 12.88
N HIS A 114 -9.03 5.93 14.11
CA HIS A 114 -8.25 5.50 15.27
C HIS A 114 -6.73 5.55 14.99
N VAL A 115 -6.29 6.65 14.37
CA VAL A 115 -4.89 6.93 14.00
C VAL A 115 -4.39 8.09 14.84
N PRO A 116 -3.33 7.93 15.64
CA PRO A 116 -2.74 9.06 16.37
C PRO A 116 -2.24 10.16 15.41
N LEU A 117 -2.40 11.44 15.79
CA LEU A 117 -1.97 12.57 14.95
C LEU A 117 -0.50 12.49 14.54
N ARG A 118 0.39 12.10 15.46
CA ARG A 118 1.82 11.85 15.19
C ARG A 118 2.05 10.81 14.08
N THR A 119 1.22 9.78 14.02
CA THR A 119 1.31 8.73 13.00
C THR A 119 0.93 9.28 11.64
N LEU A 120 -0.12 10.12 11.59
CA LEU A 120 -0.57 10.78 10.38
C LEU A 120 0.46 11.79 9.85
N GLN A 121 1.07 12.59 10.73
CA GLN A 121 2.16 13.50 10.39
C GLN A 121 3.36 12.75 9.82
N ARG A 122 3.76 11.63 10.43
CA ARG A 122 4.85 10.78 9.92
C ARG A 122 4.53 10.21 8.55
N TRP A 123 3.31 9.75 8.30
CA TRP A 123 2.92 9.27 6.97
C TRP A 123 2.92 10.39 5.94
N ARG A 124 2.45 11.59 6.32
CA ARG A 124 2.48 12.75 5.44
C ARG A 124 3.93 13.13 5.08
N ARG A 125 4.83 13.19 6.06
CA ARG A 125 6.26 13.43 5.81
C ARG A 125 6.83 12.37 4.86
N TRP A 126 6.51 11.10 5.09
CA TRP A 126 6.94 10.02 4.19
C TRP A 126 6.46 10.24 2.76
N TRP A 127 5.20 10.64 2.54
CA TRP A 127 4.69 10.94 1.20
C TRP A 127 5.36 12.14 0.53
N LEU A 128 5.69 13.17 1.29
CA LEU A 128 6.22 14.44 0.76
C LEU A 128 7.75 14.45 0.61
N VAL A 129 8.47 13.63 1.37
CA VAL A 129 9.94 13.62 1.43
C VAL A 129 10.47 12.28 0.95
N ASP A 130 10.14 11.19 1.64
CA ASP A 130 10.77 9.90 1.36
C ASP A 130 10.26 9.31 0.03
N PHE A 131 8.94 9.29 -0.19
CA PHE A 131 8.34 8.72 -1.38
C PHE A 131 8.87 9.35 -2.68
N VAL A 132 9.04 10.67 -2.71
CA VAL A 132 9.47 11.40 -3.92
C VAL A 132 10.93 11.11 -4.29
N GLU A 133 11.72 10.74 -3.30
CA GLU A 133 13.13 10.38 -3.44
C GLU A 133 13.30 8.88 -3.83
N THR A 134 12.24 8.07 -3.75
CA THR A 134 12.31 6.66 -4.18
C THR A 134 12.63 6.54 -5.67
N ARG A 135 13.48 5.57 -6.03
CA ARG A 135 13.73 5.21 -7.44
C ARG A 135 12.43 4.85 -8.17
N PHE A 136 11.51 4.20 -7.45
CA PHE A 136 10.17 3.89 -7.93
C PHE A 136 9.44 5.17 -8.41
N TRP A 137 9.31 6.18 -7.55
CA TRP A 137 8.60 7.41 -7.93
C TRP A 137 9.32 8.15 -9.06
N ARG A 138 10.64 8.29 -8.98
CA ARG A 138 11.42 8.99 -10.00
C ARG A 138 11.27 8.38 -11.40
N GLY A 139 11.16 7.06 -11.49
CA GLY A 139 10.92 6.37 -12.76
C GLY A 139 9.48 6.49 -13.25
N GLN A 140 8.50 6.56 -12.35
CA GLN A 140 7.08 6.55 -12.70
C GLN A 140 6.47 7.94 -12.89
N GLN A 141 7.02 8.99 -12.27
CA GLN A 141 6.42 10.33 -12.26
C GLN A 141 6.24 10.93 -13.66
N ALA A 142 7.13 10.58 -14.60
CA ALA A 142 7.08 11.04 -15.99
C ALA A 142 5.91 10.46 -16.78
N LEU A 143 5.27 9.39 -16.28
CA LEU A 143 4.11 8.75 -16.93
C LEU A 143 2.81 9.52 -16.70
N PHE A 144 2.79 10.53 -15.82
CA PHE A 144 1.58 11.27 -15.48
C PHE A 144 1.48 12.57 -16.26
N MET A 145 0.38 12.72 -17.01
CA MET A 145 -0.03 13.96 -17.65
C MET A 145 -1.43 14.39 -17.20
N PRO A 146 -1.63 15.61 -16.67
CA PRO A 146 -0.58 16.55 -16.23
C PRO A 146 0.32 16.01 -15.11
N PRO A 147 1.49 16.64 -14.87
CA PRO A 147 2.42 16.22 -13.81
C PRO A 147 1.78 16.16 -12.42
N VAL A 148 2.19 15.20 -11.60
CA VAL A 148 1.74 15.09 -10.21
C VAL A 148 2.48 16.09 -9.33
N ALA A 149 1.75 16.98 -8.66
CA ALA A 149 2.35 17.96 -7.75
C ALA A 149 2.89 17.28 -6.49
N ALA A 150 4.21 17.15 -6.38
CA ALA A 150 4.91 16.48 -5.27
C ALA A 150 4.54 17.06 -3.88
N CYS A 151 4.38 18.38 -3.77
CA CYS A 151 4.01 19.06 -2.52
C CYS A 151 2.59 18.76 -2.02
N ARG A 152 1.76 18.12 -2.85
CA ARG A 152 0.37 17.74 -2.55
C ARG A 152 0.16 16.23 -2.48
N LEU A 153 1.24 15.44 -2.43
CA LEU A 153 1.10 14.00 -2.29
C LEU A 153 0.49 13.60 -0.94
N PRO A 154 -0.32 12.51 -0.90
CA PRO A 154 -0.75 11.67 -2.03
C PRO A 154 -2.02 12.16 -2.75
N GLU A 155 -2.60 13.31 -2.39
CA GLU A 155 -3.86 13.79 -2.99
C GLU A 155 -3.73 14.04 -4.50
N SER A 156 -2.65 14.70 -4.92
CA SER A 156 -2.33 14.96 -6.33
C SER A 156 -2.06 13.70 -7.16
N LEU A 157 -1.64 12.60 -6.52
CA LEU A 157 -1.50 11.29 -7.16
C LEU A 157 -2.85 10.58 -7.21
N ARG A 158 -3.61 10.61 -6.12
CA ARG A 158 -4.95 10.00 -6.05
C ARG A 158 -5.88 10.57 -7.11
N SER A 159 -5.78 11.86 -7.43
CA SER A 159 -6.60 12.50 -8.47
C SER A 159 -6.26 12.03 -9.89
N ARG A 160 -5.14 11.33 -10.11
CA ARG A 160 -4.77 10.73 -11.40
C ARG A 160 -5.48 9.42 -11.69
N PHE A 161 -5.94 8.74 -10.65
CA PHE A 161 -6.67 7.48 -10.78
C PHE A 161 -8.16 7.76 -10.66
N GLN A 162 -8.81 7.97 -11.80
CA GLN A 162 -10.24 8.18 -11.89
C GLN A 162 -10.86 7.03 -12.69
N SER A 163 -11.97 6.49 -12.17
CA SER A 163 -12.79 5.47 -12.81
C SER A 163 -14.24 5.75 -12.45
N ALA A 164 -15.18 5.26 -13.27
CA ALA A 164 -16.60 5.35 -12.99
C ALA A 164 -16.94 4.69 -11.64
N ASP A 165 -16.22 3.61 -11.29
CA ASP A 165 -16.29 2.98 -9.98
C ASP A 165 -15.15 3.45 -9.06
N GLN A 166 -15.52 3.93 -7.88
CA GLN A 166 -14.57 4.35 -6.85
C GLN A 166 -13.67 3.19 -6.41
N SER A 167 -14.19 1.96 -6.35
CA SER A 167 -13.41 0.79 -5.92
C SER A 167 -12.33 0.45 -6.94
N ALA A 168 -12.68 0.47 -8.24
CA ALA A 168 -11.72 0.30 -9.33
C ALA A 168 -10.61 1.37 -9.28
N ALA A 169 -10.96 2.64 -9.13
CA ALA A 169 -9.97 3.73 -9.03
C ALA A 169 -8.98 3.53 -7.85
N TRP A 170 -9.47 3.04 -6.71
CA TRP A 170 -8.60 2.69 -5.59
C TRP A 170 -7.75 1.46 -5.86
N CYS A 171 -8.30 0.43 -6.52
CA CYS A 171 -7.53 -0.75 -6.90
C CYS A 171 -6.38 -0.37 -7.82
N ASP A 172 -6.60 0.49 -8.80
CA ASP A 172 -5.57 0.90 -9.76
C ASP A 172 -4.46 1.71 -9.11
N LEU A 173 -4.81 2.63 -8.21
CA LEU A 173 -3.82 3.33 -7.38
C LEU A 173 -3.03 2.36 -6.50
N LEU A 174 -3.69 1.40 -5.85
CA LEU A 174 -3.01 0.44 -4.97
C LEU A 174 -2.13 -0.51 -5.77
N ARG A 175 -2.54 -0.92 -6.98
CA ARG A 175 -1.69 -1.68 -7.92
C ARG A 175 -0.47 -0.89 -8.32
N PHE A 176 -0.64 0.40 -8.64
CA PHE A 176 0.49 1.29 -8.92
C PHE A 176 1.48 1.34 -7.75
N LEU A 177 0.99 1.43 -6.51
CA LEU A 177 1.83 1.46 -5.30
C LEU A 177 2.37 0.09 -4.87
N ALA A 178 1.82 -1.02 -5.39
CA ALA A 178 2.13 -2.38 -4.94
C ALA A 178 3.63 -2.73 -4.99
N PRO A 179 4.43 -2.28 -5.97
CA PRO A 179 5.87 -2.54 -6.00
C PRO A 179 6.62 -2.05 -4.74
N LEU A 180 6.19 -0.93 -4.13
CA LEU A 180 6.80 -0.38 -2.90
C LEU A 180 6.65 -1.30 -1.69
N THR A 181 5.85 -2.35 -1.81
CA THR A 181 5.52 -3.23 -0.70
C THR A 181 6.44 -4.45 -0.66
N SER A 182 7.10 -4.78 -1.76
CA SER A 182 8.20 -5.75 -1.80
C SER A 182 9.53 -5.04 -1.50
N GLY A 183 10.45 -5.76 -0.84
CA GLY A 183 11.72 -5.19 -0.38
C GLY A 183 12.64 -4.70 -1.51
N THR A 184 12.30 -4.97 -2.77
CA THR A 184 13.09 -4.58 -3.94
C THR A 184 12.85 -3.15 -4.42
N ALA A 185 11.67 -2.57 -4.19
CA ALA A 185 11.38 -1.20 -4.65
C ALA A 185 11.47 -0.15 -3.54
N ASN A 186 11.54 -0.59 -2.28
CA ASN A 186 11.58 0.25 -1.09
C ASN A 186 13.01 0.47 -0.57
N THR A 187 14.03 0.50 -1.45
CA THR A 187 15.40 0.85 -1.07
C THR A 187 15.48 2.33 -0.73
N PHE A 188 14.91 2.67 0.42
CA PHE A 188 15.44 3.69 1.29
C PHE A 188 16.50 3.02 2.15
N ASP A 189 17.70 3.58 2.09
CA ASP A 189 18.80 3.28 3.00
C ASP A 189 18.41 3.80 4.38
N ASP A 190 17.65 3.01 5.14
CA ASP A 190 17.49 3.23 6.57
C ASP A 190 18.78 2.74 7.23
N GLY A 191 19.77 3.62 7.31
CA GLY A 191 20.92 3.45 8.19
C GLY A 191 20.45 3.33 9.64
N GLN A 192 20.84 2.21 10.25
CA GLN A 192 20.85 1.85 11.68
C GLN A 192 19.54 1.93 12.48
#